data_AF-C8XJV9-F1
#
_entry.id   AF-C8XJV9-F1
#
_cell.length_a   1.000
_cell.length_b   1.000
_cell.length_c   1.000
_cell.angle_alpha   90.00
_cell.angle_beta   90.00
_cell.angle_gamma   90.00
#
_symmetry.space_group_name_H-M   'P 1'
#
loop_
_entity.id
_entity.type
_entity.pdbx_description
1 polymer ?
#
loop_
_entity_poly.entity_id
_entity_poly.type
_entity_poly.pdbx_seq_one_letter_code
_entity_poly.pdbx_strand_id
1 'polypeptide(L)'
;MTFFRLGTRRVEGSVGEQGSAPGLIDPPAQRGQAQGQRERRTFTGPDGSRAYSLYVPPALGASAASAAAASAAAAAARAGGPWPLVVMLHGGAQTAADFAVGTDMDCLADHYGFVVAYPEQSTQANPGGYWNWFRPQDQQAGAGEPGILAGIVAEVMAQLPIDPGAVFVAGLSAGGAMAAVMAAAHPELFTAVGVHSEVGYRAAADAGSAFGVMQSGGAPDTHGPVPMIVFHGTRDSTVAAVNAHQVVQAALAGDHTGLQETIDVVPAEDGRRGYTRTVHRDAAGRTMVESWLVEGGGHAWFGGQPAGSYTDPAGPDASVELVRFFLSHRDRHRAGHRGAGS
;
A
#
# COMPACT_ATOMS: atom_id res chain seq x y z
N MET A 1 1.40 9.05 -45.62
CA MET A 1 1.95 9.90 -44.54
C MET A 1 0.75 10.64 -43.95
N THR A 2 0.07 9.99 -43.00
CA THR A 2 -1.25 10.40 -42.53
C THR A 2 -1.12 10.75 -41.06
N PHE A 3 -1.25 12.03 -40.73
CA PHE A 3 -1.23 12.54 -39.37
C PHE A 3 -2.57 12.22 -38.69
N PHE A 4 -2.54 11.45 -37.61
CA PHE A 4 -3.68 11.34 -36.69
C PHE A 4 -3.59 12.47 -35.65
N ARG A 5 -4.61 13.33 -35.67
CA ARG A 5 -4.86 14.37 -34.66
C ARG A 5 -5.46 13.68 -33.43
N LEU A 6 -4.75 13.63 -32.31
CA LEU A 6 -5.36 13.32 -31.01
C LEU A 6 -6.20 14.51 -30.57
N GLY A 7 -7.51 14.30 -30.47
CA GLY A 7 -8.43 15.27 -29.88
C GLY A 7 -8.35 15.19 -28.36
N THR A 8 -7.77 16.19 -27.72
CA THR A 8 -7.91 16.41 -26.28
C THR A 8 -9.28 17.02 -26.01
N ARG A 9 -10.21 16.26 -25.43
CA ARG A 9 -11.38 16.84 -24.77
C ARG A 9 -10.97 17.23 -23.36
N ARG A 10 -10.70 18.53 -23.17
CA ARG A 10 -10.62 19.16 -21.86
C ARG A 10 -12.05 19.30 -21.34
N VAL A 11 -12.41 18.58 -20.27
CA VAL A 11 -13.61 18.92 -19.51
C VAL A 11 -13.17 19.97 -18.50
N GLU A 12 -13.58 21.22 -18.71
CA GLU A 12 -13.37 22.30 -17.74
C GLU A 12 -14.30 22.07 -16.56
N GLY A 13 -13.73 21.65 -15.42
CA GLY A 13 -14.40 21.64 -14.13
C GLY A 13 -14.42 23.06 -13.55
N SER A 14 -15.61 23.51 -13.14
CA SER A 14 -15.83 24.79 -12.45
C SER A 14 -15.02 24.86 -11.16
N VAL A 15 -14.31 25.97 -10.95
CA VAL A 15 -13.69 26.33 -9.67
C VAL A 15 -14.80 26.57 -8.65
N GLY A 16 -15.11 25.55 -7.86
CA GLY A 16 -15.93 25.64 -6.66
C GLY A 16 -15.06 25.99 -5.45
N GLU A 17 -15.65 26.71 -4.50
CA GLU A 17 -15.05 27.15 -3.23
C GLU A 17 -14.27 26.06 -2.50
N GLN A 18 -13.28 26.51 -1.72
CA GLN A 18 -12.41 25.73 -0.81
C GLN A 18 -13.15 24.56 -0.15
N GLY A 19 -13.05 23.40 -0.79
CA GLY A 19 -13.58 22.12 -0.33
C GLY A 19 -12.69 21.03 -0.90
N SER A 20 -12.24 20.12 -0.04
CA SER A 20 -11.41 18.98 -0.39
C SER A 20 -11.94 18.27 -1.64
N ALA A 21 -11.06 17.83 -2.55
CA ALA A 21 -11.47 17.10 -3.75
C ALA A 21 -12.41 15.92 -3.36
N PRO A 22 -13.44 15.60 -4.17
CA PRO A 22 -14.43 14.61 -3.80
C PRO A 22 -13.79 13.27 -3.38
N GLY A 23 -14.07 12.89 -2.13
CA GLY A 23 -13.68 11.60 -1.58
C GLY A 23 -12.40 11.59 -0.75
N LEU A 24 -11.65 12.67 -0.59
CA LEU A 24 -10.52 12.71 0.37
C LEU A 24 -11.03 12.60 1.82
N ILE A 25 -10.22 12.02 2.71
CA ILE A 25 -10.52 12.03 4.16
C ILE A 25 -9.51 12.94 4.86
N ASP A 26 -9.95 13.66 5.89
CA ASP A 26 -9.06 14.56 6.63
C ASP A 26 -8.10 13.76 7.53
N PRO A 27 -6.82 14.17 7.64
CA PRO A 27 -5.93 13.61 8.64
C PRO A 27 -6.47 13.89 10.06
N PRO A 28 -6.23 13.00 11.04
CA PRO A 28 -6.55 13.28 12.42
C PRO A 28 -5.81 14.53 12.92
N ALA A 29 -6.46 15.33 13.77
CA ALA A 29 -5.95 16.62 14.25
C ALA A 29 -4.65 16.53 15.06
N GLN A 30 -4.29 15.35 15.57
CA GLN A 30 -3.06 15.10 16.35
C GLN A 30 -2.30 13.93 15.75
N ARG A 31 -1.42 14.20 14.79
CA ARG A 31 -0.47 13.24 14.23
C ARG A 31 0.74 13.02 15.16
N GLY A 32 1.39 11.87 15.07
CA GLY A 32 2.62 11.55 15.81
C GLY A 32 2.45 11.17 17.28
N GLN A 33 1.22 10.92 17.75
CA GLN A 33 0.92 10.55 19.14
C GLN A 33 0.12 9.24 19.23
N ALA A 34 0.70 8.16 18.72
CA ALA A 34 0.08 6.85 18.79
C ALA A 34 0.12 6.28 20.22
N GLN A 35 -0.98 5.65 20.66
CA GLN A 35 -1.24 5.23 22.04
C GLN A 35 -1.35 3.71 22.19
N GLY A 36 -1.49 2.98 21.08
CA GLY A 36 -1.55 1.53 21.01
C GLY A 36 -0.28 0.81 21.46
N GLN A 37 -0.39 -0.52 21.47
CA GLN A 37 0.67 -1.42 21.90
C GLN A 37 1.48 -1.88 20.70
N ARG A 38 2.80 -1.79 20.82
CA ARG A 38 3.75 -2.34 19.84
C ARG A 38 4.45 -3.54 20.43
N GLU A 39 4.46 -4.64 19.69
CA GLU A 39 5.18 -5.86 20.06
C GLU A 39 6.10 -6.28 18.92
N ARG A 40 7.33 -6.69 19.23
CA ARG A 40 8.25 -7.28 18.25
C ARG A 40 8.15 -8.80 18.31
N ARG A 41 7.90 -9.41 17.16
CA ARG A 41 7.73 -10.86 16.98
C ARG A 41 8.67 -11.39 15.90
N THR A 42 8.72 -12.71 15.76
CA THR A 42 9.49 -13.38 14.71
C THR A 42 8.67 -14.52 14.15
N PHE A 43 8.38 -14.46 12.86
CA PHE A 43 7.82 -15.57 12.11
C PHE A 43 8.95 -16.47 11.60
N THR A 44 8.73 -17.78 11.61
CA THR A 44 9.62 -18.77 10.99
C THR A 44 8.79 -19.75 10.18
N GLY A 45 9.10 -19.87 8.89
CA GLY A 45 8.46 -20.80 7.97
C GLY A 45 9.48 -21.50 7.07
N PRO A 46 9.00 -22.30 6.09
CA PRO A 46 9.87 -23.05 5.17
C PRO A 46 10.85 -22.18 4.40
N ASP A 47 10.44 -20.95 4.04
CA ASP A 47 11.25 -20.01 3.26
C ASP A 47 12.21 -19.16 4.12
N GLY A 48 12.17 -19.32 5.44
CA GLY A 48 13.05 -18.65 6.39
C GLY A 48 12.31 -17.90 7.49
N SER A 49 13.05 -17.02 8.17
CA SER A 49 12.55 -16.25 9.31
C SER A 49 12.61 -14.75 9.05
N ARG A 50 11.62 -14.02 9.56
CA ARG A 50 11.57 -12.56 9.56
C ARG A 50 11.03 -12.06 10.89
N ALA A 51 11.74 -11.07 11.44
CA ALA A 51 11.19 -10.28 12.53
C ALA A 51 10.11 -9.35 11.97
N TYR A 52 9.12 -9.02 12.79
CA TYR A 52 8.14 -8.00 12.45
C TYR A 52 7.66 -7.28 13.72
N SER A 53 7.31 -6.01 13.61
CA SER A 53 6.61 -5.29 14.67
C SER A 53 5.11 -5.33 14.41
N LEU A 54 4.32 -5.69 15.40
CA LEU A 54 2.87 -5.64 15.36
C LEU A 54 2.38 -4.48 16.22
N TYR A 55 1.55 -3.61 15.64
CA TYR A 55 0.91 -2.51 16.33
C TYR A 55 -0.59 -2.77 16.46
N VAL A 56 -1.09 -2.72 17.70
CA VAL A 56 -2.50 -2.92 18.03
C VAL A 56 -3.02 -1.70 18.78
N PRO A 57 -4.00 -0.95 18.21
CA PRO A 57 -4.61 0.20 18.86
C PRO A 57 -5.19 -0.10 20.25
N PRO A 58 -5.27 0.89 21.17
CA PRO A 58 -5.79 0.69 22.52
C PRO A 58 -7.22 0.15 22.54
N ALA A 59 -8.05 0.70 21.64
CA ALA A 59 -9.46 0.31 21.49
C ALA A 59 -9.61 -1.18 21.13
N LEU A 60 -8.63 -1.74 20.42
CA LEU A 60 -8.64 -3.15 20.01
C LEU A 60 -7.97 -4.04 21.07
N GLY A 61 -6.86 -3.59 21.67
CA GLY A 61 -6.11 -4.35 22.67
C GLY A 61 -6.85 -4.64 23.98
N ALA A 62 -7.62 -3.66 24.49
CA ALA A 62 -8.46 -3.87 25.69
C ALA A 62 -9.53 -4.95 25.46
N SER A 63 -9.99 -5.07 24.21
CA SER A 63 -11.02 -6.01 23.83
C SER A 63 -10.48 -7.43 23.59
N ALA A 64 -9.27 -7.57 23.02
CA ALA A 64 -8.56 -8.83 22.81
C ALA A 64 -8.24 -9.56 24.13
N ALA A 65 -7.78 -8.80 25.15
CA ALA A 65 -7.49 -9.36 26.48
C ALA A 65 -8.73 -9.93 27.17
N SER A 66 -9.92 -9.36 26.93
CA SER A 66 -11.20 -9.88 27.45
C SER A 66 -11.76 -11.05 26.62
N ALA A 67 -11.38 -11.13 25.35
CA ALA A 67 -11.81 -12.14 24.38
C ALA A 67 -11.11 -13.50 24.54
N ALA A 68 -9.88 -13.53 25.09
CA ALA A 68 -9.09 -14.75 25.28
C ALA A 68 -9.77 -15.83 26.17
N ALA A 69 -10.88 -15.51 26.85
CA ALA A 69 -11.67 -16.42 27.67
C ALA A 69 -12.97 -16.94 27.01
N ALA A 70 -13.31 -16.52 25.78
CA ALA A 70 -14.55 -16.90 25.08
C ALA A 70 -14.27 -17.42 23.66
N SER A 71 -15.21 -18.19 23.09
CA SER A 71 -15.08 -18.71 21.71
C SER A 71 -14.81 -17.58 20.70
N ALA A 72 -13.89 -17.79 19.76
CA ALA A 72 -13.36 -16.79 18.81
C ALA A 72 -14.43 -15.91 18.11
N ALA A 73 -15.59 -16.45 17.74
CA ALA A 73 -16.67 -15.70 17.09
C ALA A 73 -17.41 -14.74 18.04
N ALA A 74 -17.71 -15.17 19.27
CA ALA A 74 -18.34 -14.33 20.30
C ALA A 74 -17.35 -13.30 20.86
N ALA A 75 -16.06 -13.67 20.92
CA ALA A 75 -14.94 -12.80 21.22
C ALA A 75 -14.80 -11.68 20.17
N ALA A 76 -14.78 -12.00 18.88
CA ALA A 76 -14.71 -11.02 17.79
C ALA A 76 -15.91 -10.03 17.81
N ALA A 77 -17.14 -10.53 17.99
CA ALA A 77 -18.33 -9.68 18.05
C ALA A 77 -18.36 -8.74 19.27
N ARG A 78 -17.83 -9.17 20.42
CA ARG A 78 -17.70 -8.32 21.63
C ARG A 78 -16.48 -7.39 21.59
N ALA A 79 -15.49 -7.73 20.77
CA ALA A 79 -14.26 -6.98 20.58
C ALA A 79 -14.33 -5.86 19.52
N GLY A 80 -15.52 -5.63 18.93
CA GLY A 80 -15.65 -4.73 17.79
C GLY A 80 -14.94 -5.23 16.53
N GLY A 81 -14.65 -6.53 16.46
CA GLY A 81 -14.09 -7.22 15.30
C GLY A 81 -15.16 -7.72 14.33
N PRO A 82 -14.76 -8.13 13.12
CA PRO A 82 -13.37 -8.34 12.72
C PRO A 82 -12.65 -7.04 12.26
N TRP A 83 -11.33 -6.95 12.47
CA TRP A 83 -10.52 -5.75 12.24
C TRP A 83 -9.72 -5.79 10.93
N PRO A 84 -9.53 -4.65 10.25
CA PRO A 84 -8.59 -4.59 9.13
C PRO A 84 -7.13 -4.80 9.56
N LEU A 85 -6.32 -5.33 8.66
CA LEU A 85 -4.87 -5.46 8.81
C LEU A 85 -4.16 -4.73 7.66
N VAL A 86 -3.19 -3.89 7.99
CA VAL A 86 -2.30 -3.24 7.03
C VAL A 86 -0.88 -3.74 7.23
N VAL A 87 -0.28 -4.32 6.19
CA VAL A 87 1.13 -4.71 6.17
C VAL A 87 1.95 -3.58 5.55
N MET A 88 2.92 -3.04 6.28
CA MET A 88 3.73 -1.89 5.87
C MET A 88 5.18 -2.32 5.65
N LEU A 89 5.63 -2.27 4.39
CA LEU A 89 6.96 -2.70 3.95
C LEU A 89 7.89 -1.49 3.75
N HIS A 90 8.92 -1.41 4.57
CA HIS A 90 9.89 -0.30 4.54
C HIS A 90 10.77 -0.31 3.28
N GLY A 91 11.32 0.86 2.93
CA GLY A 91 12.33 0.99 1.88
C GLY A 91 13.71 0.46 2.29
N GLY A 92 14.64 0.40 1.34
CA GLY A 92 16.02 0.02 1.65
C GLY A 92 16.71 1.03 2.58
N ALA A 93 17.69 0.57 3.35
CA ALA A 93 18.34 1.32 4.43
C ALA A 93 17.42 1.84 5.56
N GLN A 94 16.10 1.63 5.49
CA GLN A 94 15.17 1.86 6.59
C GLN A 94 15.04 0.62 7.46
N THR A 95 14.43 0.81 8.63
CA THR A 95 13.95 -0.26 9.50
C THR A 95 12.42 -0.19 9.61
N ALA A 96 11.78 -1.26 10.09
CA ALA A 96 10.35 -1.27 10.38
C ALA A 96 9.94 -0.16 11.36
N ALA A 97 10.80 0.16 12.34
CA ALA A 97 10.55 1.21 13.32
C ALA A 97 10.65 2.61 12.71
N ASP A 98 11.69 2.86 11.91
CA ASP A 98 11.86 4.13 11.18
C ASP A 98 10.68 4.39 10.22
N PHE A 99 10.27 3.35 9.49
CA PHE A 99 9.15 3.46 8.57
C PHE A 99 7.81 3.69 9.29
N ALA A 100 7.60 3.06 10.45
CA ALA A 100 6.41 3.32 11.26
C ALA A 100 6.35 4.79 11.74
N VAL A 101 7.47 5.35 12.17
CA VAL A 101 7.58 6.78 12.54
C VAL A 101 7.32 7.67 11.33
N GLY A 102 7.97 7.40 10.20
CA GLY A 102 7.88 8.23 9.00
C GLY A 102 6.49 8.23 8.36
N THR A 103 5.81 7.08 8.34
CA THR A 103 4.44 6.97 7.80
C THR A 103 3.37 7.44 8.77
N ASP A 104 3.65 7.37 10.09
CA ASP A 104 2.70 7.65 11.16
C ASP A 104 1.39 6.84 11.04
N MET A 105 1.52 5.64 10.48
CA MET A 105 0.41 4.72 10.24
C MET A 105 -0.18 4.21 11.56
N ASP A 106 0.60 4.19 12.65
CA ASP A 106 0.11 3.87 13.99
C ASP A 106 -0.95 4.88 14.49
N CYS A 107 -0.76 6.17 14.25
CA CYS A 107 -1.75 7.19 14.63
C CYS A 107 -3.05 7.01 13.83
N LEU A 108 -2.93 6.65 12.55
CA LEU A 108 -4.09 6.32 11.72
C LEU A 108 -4.75 5.02 12.18
N ALA A 109 -3.98 4.04 12.62
CA ALA A 109 -4.49 2.79 13.17
C ALA A 109 -5.33 3.03 14.43
N ASP A 110 -4.87 3.93 15.32
CA ASP A 110 -5.62 4.36 16.49
C ASP A 110 -6.93 5.06 16.12
N HIS A 111 -6.88 5.93 15.11
CA HIS A 111 -8.03 6.74 14.71
C HIS A 111 -9.09 5.93 13.95
N TYR A 112 -8.67 5.11 13.00
CA TYR A 112 -9.56 4.39 12.08
C TYR A 112 -9.78 2.92 12.46
N GLY A 113 -9.09 2.41 13.49
CA GLY A 113 -9.36 1.10 14.09
C GLY A 113 -8.88 -0.08 13.24
N PHE A 114 -7.59 -0.14 12.95
CA PHE A 114 -6.97 -1.27 12.25
C PHE A 114 -5.64 -1.71 12.89
N VAL A 115 -5.21 -2.93 12.60
CA VAL A 115 -3.92 -3.48 13.05
C VAL A 115 -2.85 -3.20 12.01
N VAL A 116 -1.61 -2.94 12.44
CA VAL A 116 -0.48 -2.75 11.52
C VAL A 116 0.62 -3.76 11.78
N ALA A 117 1.04 -4.47 10.74
CA ALA A 117 2.23 -5.31 10.77
C ALA A 117 3.35 -4.63 9.98
N TYR A 118 4.53 -4.51 10.59
CA TYR A 118 5.74 -3.99 9.96
C TYR A 118 6.81 -5.09 9.91
N PRO A 119 6.82 -5.94 8.88
CA PRO A 119 7.92 -6.85 8.61
C PRO A 119 9.28 -6.11 8.49
N GLU A 120 10.33 -6.71 9.03
CA GLU A 120 11.70 -6.18 9.01
C GLU A 120 12.56 -7.01 8.06
N GLN A 121 13.16 -6.36 7.06
CA GLN A 121 14.13 -7.00 6.19
C GLN A 121 15.45 -7.22 6.94
N SER A 122 15.94 -8.46 6.95
CA SER A 122 17.18 -8.78 7.64
C SER A 122 18.40 -8.42 6.78
N THR A 123 19.41 -7.82 7.40
CA THR A 123 20.72 -7.62 6.76
C THR A 123 21.41 -8.92 6.35
N GLN A 124 21.02 -10.06 6.94
CA GLN A 124 21.47 -11.38 6.52
C GLN A 124 20.89 -11.80 5.16
N ALA A 125 19.64 -11.39 4.87
CA ALA A 125 18.98 -11.71 3.61
C ALA A 125 19.35 -10.71 2.50
N ASN A 126 19.56 -9.45 2.88
CA ASN A 126 20.06 -8.41 1.99
C ASN A 126 20.92 -7.40 2.78
N PRO A 127 22.22 -7.27 2.50
CA PRO A 127 23.12 -6.40 3.27
C PRO A 127 22.70 -4.92 3.34
N GLY A 128 21.92 -4.43 2.38
CA GLY A 128 21.41 -3.06 2.37
C GLY A 128 20.00 -2.90 2.95
N GLY A 129 19.41 -3.98 3.50
CA GLY A 129 18.04 -3.97 4.02
C GLY A 129 16.97 -3.84 2.93
N TYR A 130 17.32 -4.08 1.66
CA TYR A 130 16.37 -4.04 0.55
C TYR A 130 15.59 -5.36 0.47
N TRP A 131 14.29 -5.27 0.21
CA TRP A 131 13.50 -6.40 -0.27
C TRP A 131 14.06 -6.91 -1.60
N ASN A 132 14.10 -8.23 -1.77
CA ASN A 132 14.72 -8.89 -2.91
C ASN A 132 13.75 -9.07 -4.09
N TRP A 133 12.87 -8.10 -4.33
CA TRP A 133 11.80 -8.09 -5.34
C TRP A 133 12.23 -8.45 -6.77
N PHE A 134 13.52 -8.38 -7.08
CA PHE A 134 14.13 -8.71 -8.37
C PHE A 134 14.59 -10.17 -8.49
N ARG A 135 14.65 -10.94 -7.38
CA ARG A 135 15.09 -12.33 -7.42
C ARG A 135 13.94 -13.23 -7.89
N PRO A 136 14.16 -14.18 -8.81
CA PRO A 136 13.08 -15.05 -9.30
C PRO A 136 12.35 -15.85 -8.22
N GLN A 137 13.02 -16.21 -7.12
CA GLN A 137 12.41 -16.91 -5.98
C GLN A 137 11.50 -15.98 -5.16
N ASP A 138 11.84 -14.69 -5.09
CA ASP A 138 11.12 -13.66 -4.36
C ASP A 138 10.07 -12.94 -5.25
N GLN A 139 9.62 -13.63 -6.31
CA GLN A 139 8.60 -13.17 -7.26
C GLN A 139 7.46 -14.20 -7.44
N GLN A 140 7.48 -15.30 -6.68
CA GLN A 140 6.55 -16.43 -6.81
C GLN A 140 5.70 -16.59 -5.55
N ALA A 141 4.48 -17.10 -5.74
CA ALA A 141 3.59 -17.45 -4.64
C ALA A 141 4.19 -18.55 -3.77
N GLY A 142 4.11 -18.39 -2.44
CA GLY A 142 4.48 -19.42 -1.47
C GLY A 142 5.96 -19.83 -1.48
N ALA A 143 6.85 -18.96 -1.97
CA ALA A 143 8.28 -19.13 -1.94
C ALA A 143 8.96 -17.83 -1.53
N GLY A 144 10.18 -17.92 -0.97
CA GLY A 144 11.01 -16.75 -0.67
C GLY A 144 10.31 -15.71 0.23
N GLU A 145 10.58 -14.44 -0.03
CA GLU A 145 9.97 -13.32 0.71
C GLU A 145 8.44 -13.30 0.65
N PRO A 146 7.78 -13.57 -0.50
CA PRO A 146 6.33 -13.73 -0.52
C PRO A 146 5.78 -14.80 0.43
N GLY A 147 6.41 -15.97 0.47
CA GLY A 147 6.03 -17.05 1.40
C GLY A 147 6.17 -16.63 2.87
N ILE A 148 7.26 -15.93 3.21
CA ILE A 148 7.47 -15.43 4.57
C ILE A 148 6.43 -14.37 4.94
N LEU A 149 6.16 -13.40 4.05
CA LEU A 149 5.21 -12.32 4.31
C LEU A 149 3.78 -12.84 4.42
N ALA A 150 3.36 -13.77 3.57
CA ALA A 150 2.07 -14.46 3.68
C ALA A 150 1.97 -15.24 5.00
N GLY A 151 3.06 -15.87 5.43
CA GLY A 151 3.15 -16.55 6.72
C GLY A 151 2.97 -15.62 7.93
N ILE A 152 3.58 -14.43 7.91
CA ILE A 152 3.37 -13.39 8.94
C ILE A 152 1.89 -12.99 9.00
N VAL A 153 1.25 -12.75 7.85
CA VAL A 153 -0.17 -12.39 7.79
C VAL A 153 -1.03 -13.51 8.39
N ALA A 154 -0.79 -14.76 8.00
CA ALA A 154 -1.50 -15.92 8.53
C ALA A 154 -1.33 -16.05 10.06
N GLU A 155 -0.12 -15.83 10.58
CA GLU A 155 0.16 -15.87 12.02
C GLU A 155 -0.59 -14.76 12.77
N VAL A 156 -0.66 -13.54 12.23
CA VAL A 156 -1.44 -12.44 12.81
C VAL A 156 -2.93 -12.76 12.80
N MET A 157 -3.46 -13.27 11.68
CA MET A 157 -4.87 -13.66 11.55
C MET A 157 -5.27 -14.83 12.47
N ALA A 158 -4.33 -15.71 12.81
CA ALA A 158 -4.58 -16.79 13.77
C ALA A 158 -4.65 -16.29 15.22
N GLN A 159 -4.06 -15.14 15.52
CA GLN A 159 -3.94 -14.60 16.88
C GLN A 159 -4.91 -13.46 17.19
N LEU A 160 -5.32 -12.71 16.17
CA LEU A 160 -6.23 -11.57 16.29
C LEU A 160 -7.45 -11.78 15.39
N PRO A 161 -8.64 -11.25 15.76
CA PRO A 161 -9.85 -11.35 14.95
C PRO A 161 -9.78 -10.42 13.72
N ILE A 162 -8.88 -10.72 12.78
CA ILE A 162 -8.70 -9.98 11.53
C ILE A 162 -9.81 -10.34 10.54
N ASP A 163 -10.32 -9.34 9.83
CA ASP A 163 -11.28 -9.50 8.74
C ASP A 163 -10.52 -9.98 7.49
N PRO A 164 -10.73 -11.24 7.03
CA PRO A 164 -10.05 -11.73 5.83
C PRO A 164 -10.42 -10.92 4.58
N GLY A 165 -11.52 -10.16 4.61
CA GLY A 165 -11.90 -9.22 3.54
C GLY A 165 -11.24 -7.85 3.64
N ALA A 166 -10.40 -7.59 4.65
CA ALA A 166 -9.79 -6.29 4.90
C ALA A 166 -8.29 -6.41 5.26
N VAL A 167 -7.56 -7.21 4.48
CA VAL A 167 -6.10 -7.32 4.58
C VAL A 167 -5.48 -6.53 3.43
N PHE A 168 -4.54 -5.65 3.76
CA PHE A 168 -3.93 -4.72 2.82
C PHE A 168 -2.41 -4.75 2.96
N VAL A 169 -1.71 -4.40 1.89
CA VAL A 169 -0.24 -4.25 1.91
C VAL A 169 0.17 -2.96 1.23
N ALA A 170 1.12 -2.25 1.82
CA ALA A 170 1.74 -1.08 1.22
C ALA A 170 3.24 -1.01 1.48
N GLY A 171 3.96 -0.24 0.67
CA GLY A 171 5.37 0.01 0.94
C GLY A 171 5.99 1.13 0.12
N LEU A 172 7.22 1.50 0.51
CA LEU A 172 8.05 2.51 -0.15
C LEU A 172 9.24 1.83 -0.85
N SER A 173 9.62 2.31 -2.05
CA SER A 173 10.86 1.88 -2.73
C SER A 173 10.88 0.36 -2.95
N ALA A 174 11.93 -0.34 -2.48
CA ALA A 174 11.98 -1.80 -2.50
C ALA A 174 10.77 -2.47 -1.78
N GLY A 175 10.23 -1.85 -0.73
CA GLY A 175 9.02 -2.29 -0.07
C GLY A 175 7.76 -2.08 -0.93
N GLY A 176 7.72 -1.01 -1.73
CA GLY A 176 6.66 -0.78 -2.73
C GLY A 176 6.71 -1.82 -3.86
N ALA A 177 7.92 -2.12 -4.34
CA ALA A 177 8.11 -3.20 -5.33
C ALA A 177 7.71 -4.57 -4.76
N MET A 178 8.05 -4.86 -3.50
CA MET A 178 7.61 -6.10 -2.84
C MET A 178 6.09 -6.11 -2.59
N ALA A 179 5.46 -4.97 -2.29
CA ALA A 179 4.00 -4.89 -2.19
C ALA A 179 3.32 -5.25 -3.52
N ALA A 180 3.86 -4.78 -4.66
CA ALA A 180 3.40 -5.18 -5.99
C ALA A 180 3.59 -6.70 -6.24
N VAL A 181 4.71 -7.27 -5.80
CA VAL A 181 4.92 -8.73 -5.83
C VAL A 181 3.87 -9.45 -4.99
N MET A 182 3.60 -9.00 -3.77
CA MET A 182 2.62 -9.62 -2.88
C MET A 182 1.21 -9.62 -3.49
N ALA A 183 0.80 -8.52 -4.13
CA ALA A 183 -0.48 -8.43 -4.82
C ALA A 183 -0.60 -9.45 -5.96
N ALA A 184 0.47 -9.67 -6.71
CA ALA A 184 0.50 -10.63 -7.82
C ALA A 184 0.61 -12.09 -7.36
N ALA A 185 1.41 -12.34 -6.32
CA ALA A 185 1.71 -13.68 -5.82
C ALA A 185 0.61 -14.22 -4.88
N HIS A 186 -0.07 -13.33 -4.15
CA HIS A 186 -1.13 -13.66 -3.19
C HIS A 186 -2.38 -12.77 -3.37
N PRO A 187 -3.00 -12.73 -4.57
CA PRO A 187 -4.18 -11.92 -4.82
C PRO A 187 -5.41 -12.34 -4.00
N GLU A 188 -5.42 -13.57 -3.49
CA GLU A 188 -6.43 -14.10 -2.57
C GLU A 188 -6.31 -13.54 -1.15
N LEU A 189 -5.12 -13.05 -0.78
CA LEU A 189 -4.82 -12.57 0.57
C LEU A 189 -5.08 -11.08 0.72
N PHE A 190 -4.84 -10.28 -0.33
CA PHE A 190 -4.91 -8.82 -0.24
C PHE A 190 -6.13 -8.25 -0.96
N THR A 191 -6.92 -7.50 -0.22
CA THR A 191 -8.09 -6.78 -0.74
C THR A 191 -7.69 -5.57 -1.59
N ALA A 192 -6.59 -4.91 -1.24
CA ALA A 192 -5.98 -3.80 -1.97
C ALA A 192 -4.50 -3.60 -1.63
N VAL A 193 -3.78 -2.96 -2.55
CA VAL A 193 -2.34 -2.72 -2.46
C VAL A 193 -2.01 -1.23 -2.64
N GLY A 194 -1.03 -0.76 -1.88
CA GLY A 194 -0.44 0.57 -2.02
C GLY A 194 1.02 0.50 -2.42
N VAL A 195 1.46 1.27 -3.40
CA VAL A 195 2.87 1.33 -3.79
C VAL A 195 3.33 2.78 -3.87
N HIS A 196 4.56 3.02 -3.41
CA HIS A 196 5.14 4.35 -3.38
C HIS A 196 6.59 4.30 -3.86
N SER A 197 6.94 5.17 -4.82
CA SER A 197 8.29 5.29 -5.37
C SER A 197 8.89 3.94 -5.81
N GLU A 198 8.09 3.14 -6.51
CA GLU A 198 8.29 1.70 -6.71
C GLU A 198 8.78 1.29 -8.10
N VAL A 199 9.04 -0.01 -8.24
CA VAL A 199 9.18 -0.74 -9.50
C VAL A 199 8.10 -1.81 -9.57
N GLY A 200 7.54 -2.04 -10.76
CA GLY A 200 6.45 -3.01 -10.94
C GLY A 200 6.86 -4.48 -10.88
N TYR A 201 5.87 -5.33 -10.63
CA TYR A 201 6.04 -6.79 -10.53
C TYR A 201 6.76 -7.35 -11.76
N ARG A 202 7.84 -8.12 -11.53
CA ARG A 202 8.67 -8.77 -12.56
C ARG A 202 9.26 -7.82 -13.62
N ALA A 203 9.29 -6.51 -13.36
CA ALA A 203 9.96 -5.57 -14.26
C ALA A 203 11.48 -5.81 -14.36
N ALA A 204 12.09 -6.44 -13.33
CA ALA A 204 13.46 -6.94 -13.33
C ALA A 204 13.50 -8.45 -13.09
N ALA A 205 14.53 -9.11 -13.64
CA ALA A 205 14.72 -10.56 -13.54
C ALA A 205 15.83 -10.97 -12.57
N ASP A 206 16.70 -10.03 -12.19
CA ASP A 206 17.83 -10.26 -11.29
C ASP A 206 18.42 -8.93 -10.76
N ALA A 207 19.44 -9.03 -9.90
CA ALA A 207 20.13 -7.87 -9.34
C ALA A 207 20.83 -7.01 -10.40
N GLY A 208 21.28 -7.60 -11.51
CA GLY A 208 21.99 -6.89 -12.58
C GLY A 208 21.06 -5.98 -13.38
N SER A 209 19.83 -6.43 -13.62
CA SER A 209 18.78 -5.67 -14.31
C SER A 209 18.06 -4.67 -13.40
N ALA A 210 17.99 -4.93 -12.09
CA ALA A 210 17.25 -4.12 -11.13
C ALA A 210 17.59 -2.62 -11.19
N PHE A 211 18.88 -2.26 -11.19
CA PHE A 211 19.29 -0.85 -11.23
C PHE A 211 18.91 -0.16 -12.55
N GLY A 212 19.04 -0.87 -13.68
CA GLY A 212 18.62 -0.35 -14.98
C GLY A 212 17.13 -0.04 -15.00
N VAL A 213 16.31 -0.98 -14.52
CA VAL A 213 14.85 -0.79 -14.41
C VAL A 213 14.49 0.36 -13.49
N MET A 214 15.14 0.49 -12.33
CA MET A 214 14.91 1.63 -11.43
C MET A 214 15.16 2.98 -12.14
N GLN A 215 16.16 3.06 -13.01
CA GLN A 215 16.57 4.33 -13.65
C GLN A 215 15.87 4.63 -14.97
N SER A 216 15.48 3.61 -15.75
CA SER A 216 14.88 3.81 -17.08
C SER A 216 13.53 3.13 -17.30
N GLY A 217 12.99 2.47 -16.28
CA GLY A 217 11.77 1.66 -16.40
C GLY A 217 12.04 0.28 -17.00
N GLY A 218 11.04 -0.58 -16.88
CA GLY A 218 11.02 -1.95 -17.40
C GLY A 218 9.69 -2.29 -18.08
N ALA A 219 9.38 -3.58 -18.15
CA ALA A 219 8.09 -4.07 -18.62
C ALA A 219 7.48 -4.93 -17.50
N PRO A 220 6.78 -4.33 -16.52
CA PRO A 220 6.16 -5.09 -15.45
C PRO A 220 5.02 -5.97 -15.99
N ASP A 221 4.91 -7.16 -15.40
CA ASP A 221 3.74 -8.02 -15.57
C ASP A 221 2.55 -7.45 -14.79
N THR A 222 1.33 -7.88 -15.14
CA THR A 222 0.12 -7.52 -14.38
C THR A 222 0.20 -8.05 -12.95
N HIS A 223 -0.29 -7.32 -11.97
CA HIS A 223 -0.37 -7.78 -10.58
C HIS A 223 -1.71 -8.47 -10.24
N GLY A 224 -2.45 -8.91 -11.25
CA GLY A 224 -3.76 -9.53 -11.08
C GLY A 224 -4.88 -8.51 -10.81
N PRO A 225 -5.98 -8.94 -10.18
CA PRO A 225 -7.21 -8.12 -10.06
C PRO A 225 -7.24 -7.23 -8.80
N VAL A 226 -6.17 -7.17 -8.02
CA VAL A 226 -6.13 -6.44 -6.73
C VAL A 226 -6.14 -4.92 -7.01
N PRO A 227 -6.98 -4.09 -6.36
CA PRO A 227 -7.03 -2.67 -6.62
C PRO A 227 -5.77 -2.01 -6.08
N MET A 228 -5.24 -1.05 -6.82
CA MET A 228 -3.93 -0.47 -6.53
C MET A 228 -4.00 1.06 -6.40
N ILE A 229 -3.33 1.59 -5.38
CA ILE A 229 -3.03 3.02 -5.28
C ILE A 229 -1.51 3.25 -5.37
N VAL A 230 -1.10 4.21 -6.20
CA VAL A 230 0.30 4.49 -6.56
C VAL A 230 0.67 5.93 -6.19
N PHE A 231 1.84 6.15 -5.60
CA PHE A 231 2.38 7.48 -5.33
C PHE A 231 3.80 7.61 -5.87
N HIS A 232 4.10 8.66 -6.63
CA HIS A 232 5.45 8.86 -7.18
C HIS A 232 5.80 10.33 -7.34
N GLY A 233 7.07 10.68 -7.13
CA GLY A 233 7.58 12.05 -7.34
C GLY A 233 8.08 12.27 -8.77
N THR A 234 7.77 13.41 -9.39
CA THR A 234 8.25 13.72 -10.76
C THR A 234 9.77 13.90 -10.84
N ARG A 235 10.47 14.07 -9.71
CA ARG A 235 11.91 14.27 -9.61
C ARG A 235 12.59 13.21 -8.74
N ASP A 236 12.00 12.03 -8.64
CA ASP A 236 12.62 10.87 -8.00
C ASP A 236 13.86 10.42 -8.80
N SER A 237 15.04 10.63 -8.22
CA SER A 237 16.34 10.26 -8.81
C SER A 237 16.82 8.86 -8.45
N THR A 238 16.09 8.16 -7.57
CA THR A 238 16.43 6.79 -7.16
C THR A 238 15.63 5.80 -8.01
N VAL A 239 14.33 6.03 -8.15
CA VAL A 239 13.43 5.26 -8.98
C VAL A 239 12.70 6.22 -9.90
N ALA A 240 13.04 6.23 -11.17
CA ALA A 240 12.51 7.17 -12.14
C ALA A 240 10.99 7.05 -12.28
N ALA A 241 10.30 8.19 -12.41
CA ALA A 241 8.83 8.29 -12.48
C ALA A 241 8.17 7.48 -13.62
N VAL A 242 8.96 7.09 -14.64
CA VAL A 242 8.49 6.17 -15.69
C VAL A 242 8.04 4.82 -15.11
N ASN A 243 8.62 4.38 -13.99
CA ASN A 243 8.22 3.13 -13.34
C ASN A 243 6.77 3.20 -12.83
N ALA A 244 6.35 4.27 -12.16
CA ALA A 244 4.96 4.44 -11.74
C ALA A 244 3.99 4.44 -12.92
N HIS A 245 4.36 5.08 -14.05
CA HIS A 245 3.54 5.02 -15.26
C HIS A 245 3.38 3.57 -15.74
N GLN A 246 4.46 2.79 -15.78
CA GLN A 246 4.43 1.39 -16.20
C GLN A 246 3.65 0.49 -15.23
N VAL A 247 3.75 0.73 -13.92
CA VAL A 247 2.96 0.06 -12.88
C VAL A 247 1.48 0.30 -13.10
N VAL A 248 1.08 1.57 -13.33
CA VAL A 248 -0.31 1.92 -13.63
C VAL A 248 -0.78 1.26 -14.93
N GLN A 249 0.03 1.26 -15.99
CA GLN A 249 -0.34 0.57 -17.24
C GLN A 249 -0.52 -0.94 -17.06
N ALA A 250 0.37 -1.60 -16.31
CA ALA A 250 0.24 -3.03 -16.01
C ALA A 250 -0.99 -3.33 -15.12
N ALA A 251 -1.34 -2.42 -14.21
CA ALA A 251 -2.57 -2.50 -13.41
C ALA A 251 -3.82 -2.44 -14.29
N LEU A 252 -3.87 -1.46 -15.21
CA LEU A 252 -4.99 -1.25 -16.11
C LEU A 252 -5.14 -2.38 -17.15
N ALA A 253 -4.04 -3.02 -17.52
CA ALA A 253 -4.02 -4.19 -18.40
C ALA A 253 -4.47 -5.49 -17.71
N GLY A 254 -4.74 -5.46 -16.40
CA GLY A 254 -5.35 -6.57 -15.67
C GLY A 254 -6.79 -6.86 -16.10
N ASP A 255 -7.47 -7.72 -15.34
CA ASP A 255 -8.86 -8.14 -15.63
C ASP A 255 -9.89 -7.06 -15.23
N HIS A 256 -9.79 -5.90 -15.89
CA HIS A 256 -10.65 -4.74 -15.70
C HIS A 256 -11.23 -4.31 -17.05
N THR A 257 -12.55 -4.28 -17.15
CA THR A 257 -13.24 -3.83 -18.38
C THR A 257 -14.08 -2.58 -18.10
N GLY A 258 -14.06 -1.63 -19.03
CA GLY A 258 -14.95 -0.47 -18.98
C GLY A 258 -14.61 0.54 -17.87
N LEU A 259 -13.32 0.68 -17.53
CA LEU A 259 -12.87 1.64 -16.55
C LEU A 259 -13.15 3.09 -17.00
N GLN A 260 -13.69 3.90 -16.09
CA GLN A 260 -13.86 5.33 -16.27
C GLN A 260 -12.72 6.08 -15.59
N GLU A 261 -12.07 6.98 -16.32
CA GLU A 261 -10.96 7.80 -15.83
C GLU A 261 -11.44 9.18 -15.37
N THR A 262 -10.94 9.63 -14.22
CA THR A 262 -11.03 11.02 -13.76
C THR A 262 -9.65 11.53 -13.38
N ILE A 263 -9.33 12.77 -13.72
CA ILE A 263 -8.05 13.42 -13.42
C ILE A 263 -8.30 14.70 -12.63
N ASP A 264 -7.70 14.79 -11.45
CA ASP A 264 -7.66 15.99 -10.61
C ASP A 264 -6.24 16.55 -10.61
N VAL A 265 -6.08 17.83 -10.97
CA VAL A 265 -4.78 18.52 -10.91
C VAL A 265 -4.84 19.55 -9.79
N VAL A 266 -4.01 19.35 -8.77
CA VAL A 266 -3.92 20.23 -7.61
C VAL A 266 -2.61 21.01 -7.68
N PRO A 267 -2.65 22.36 -7.75
CA PRO A 267 -1.44 23.18 -7.79
C PRO A 267 -0.70 23.15 -6.45
N ALA A 268 0.59 23.53 -6.48
CA ALA A 268 1.34 23.78 -5.26
C ALA A 268 0.84 25.05 -4.57
N GLU A 269 0.62 25.00 -3.26
CA GLU A 269 0.08 26.11 -2.46
C GLU A 269 0.62 26.04 -1.03
N ASP A 270 0.90 27.19 -0.40
CA ASP A 270 1.31 27.30 1.01
C ASP A 270 2.46 26.34 1.43
N GLY A 271 3.45 26.17 0.56
CA GLY A 271 4.60 25.29 0.82
C GLY A 271 4.29 23.79 0.68
N ARG A 272 3.06 23.43 0.29
CA ARG A 272 2.64 22.07 -0.10
C ARG A 272 2.95 21.83 -1.56
N ARG A 273 3.24 20.58 -1.90
CA ARG A 273 3.48 20.15 -3.28
C ARG A 273 2.17 20.01 -4.02
N GLY A 274 2.17 20.49 -5.26
CA GLY A 274 1.12 20.16 -6.21
C GLY A 274 1.23 18.71 -6.65
N TYR A 275 0.13 18.15 -7.15
CA TYR A 275 0.09 16.78 -7.63
C TYR A 275 -0.99 16.61 -8.70
N THR A 276 -0.82 15.59 -9.53
CA THR A 276 -1.89 15.08 -10.40
C THR A 276 -2.37 13.76 -9.84
N ARG A 277 -3.68 13.67 -9.59
CA ARG A 277 -4.34 12.45 -9.17
C ARG A 277 -5.17 11.92 -10.33
N THR A 278 -4.95 10.66 -10.70
CA THR A 278 -5.73 9.95 -11.72
C THR A 278 -6.43 8.77 -11.06
N VAL A 279 -7.72 8.61 -11.33
CA VAL A 279 -8.57 7.57 -10.73
C VAL A 279 -9.28 6.82 -11.84
N HIS A 280 -9.19 5.48 -11.82
CA HIS A 280 -9.88 4.59 -12.73
C HIS A 280 -10.91 3.77 -11.96
N ARG A 281 -12.20 3.95 -12.29
CA ARG A 281 -13.33 3.29 -11.61
C ARG A 281 -13.99 2.25 -12.51
N ASP A 282 -14.42 1.14 -11.92
CA ASP A 282 -15.25 0.16 -12.62
C ASP A 282 -16.70 0.64 -12.81
N ALA A 283 -17.52 -0.13 -13.52
CA ALA A 283 -18.93 0.19 -13.76
C ALA A 283 -19.78 0.26 -12.48
N ALA A 284 -19.30 -0.31 -11.36
CA ALA A 284 -19.94 -0.20 -10.05
C ALA A 284 -19.45 1.04 -9.26
N GLY A 285 -18.59 1.87 -9.85
CA GLY A 285 -18.02 3.07 -9.23
C GLY A 285 -16.84 2.80 -8.29
N ARG A 286 -16.39 1.55 -8.17
CA ARG A 286 -15.26 1.16 -7.30
C ARG A 286 -13.94 1.56 -7.94
N THR A 287 -13.03 2.12 -7.17
CA THR A 287 -11.72 2.54 -7.68
C THR A 287 -10.81 1.34 -7.86
N MET A 288 -10.49 0.97 -9.10
CA MET A 288 -9.59 -0.15 -9.36
C MET A 288 -8.12 0.28 -9.38
N VAL A 289 -7.81 1.44 -9.96
CA VAL A 289 -6.45 1.97 -10.00
C VAL A 289 -6.50 3.45 -9.67
N GLU A 290 -5.66 3.91 -8.76
CA GLU A 290 -5.50 5.32 -8.41
C GLU A 290 -4.01 5.68 -8.38
N SER A 291 -3.63 6.80 -8.98
CA SER A 291 -2.22 7.23 -9.02
C SER A 291 -2.06 8.70 -8.71
N TRP A 292 -1.02 9.00 -7.95
CA TRP A 292 -0.66 10.33 -7.47
C TRP A 292 0.75 10.67 -7.92
N LEU A 293 0.86 11.55 -8.92
CA LEU A 293 2.13 12.06 -9.41
C LEU A 293 2.41 13.43 -8.77
N VAL A 294 3.37 13.47 -7.85
CA VAL A 294 3.67 14.63 -7.01
C VAL A 294 4.74 15.50 -7.66
N GLU A 295 4.37 16.75 -7.96
CA GLU A 295 5.22 17.68 -8.69
C GLU A 295 6.44 18.10 -7.84
N GLY A 296 7.63 17.97 -8.43
CA GLY A 296 8.90 18.22 -7.78
C GLY A 296 9.25 17.26 -6.64
N GLY A 297 8.42 16.25 -6.37
CA GLY A 297 8.65 15.25 -5.32
C GLY A 297 9.85 14.36 -5.66
N GLY A 298 10.63 13.99 -4.64
CA GLY A 298 11.78 13.09 -4.76
C GLY A 298 11.47 11.65 -4.33
N HIS A 299 12.52 10.91 -3.96
CA HIS A 299 12.39 9.55 -3.40
C HIS A 299 12.07 9.59 -1.90
N ALA A 300 10.79 9.75 -1.56
CA ALA A 300 10.35 9.89 -0.18
C ALA A 300 8.88 9.57 -0.02
N TRP A 301 8.46 9.17 1.19
CA TRP A 301 7.07 9.03 1.58
C TRP A 301 6.40 10.40 1.74
N PHE A 302 5.41 10.70 0.90
CA PHE A 302 4.73 11.99 0.90
C PHE A 302 3.82 12.18 2.12
N GLY A 303 3.88 13.39 2.69
CA GLY A 303 3.13 13.78 3.89
C GLY A 303 3.59 13.07 5.16
N GLY A 304 4.72 12.36 5.10
CA GLY A 304 5.30 11.65 6.24
C GLY A 304 5.86 12.59 7.31
N GLN A 305 6.13 12.02 8.49
CA GLN A 305 6.69 12.74 9.62
C GLN A 305 8.19 12.99 9.45
N PRO A 306 8.68 14.22 9.68
CA PRO A 306 10.11 14.54 9.57
C PRO A 306 11.02 13.74 10.50
N ALA A 307 10.47 13.12 11.55
CA ALA A 307 11.20 12.28 12.49
C ALA A 307 11.61 10.92 11.91
N GLY A 308 10.96 10.47 10.83
CA GLY A 308 11.33 9.26 10.08
C GLY A 308 12.15 9.61 8.84
N SER A 309 13.03 8.71 8.45
CA SER A 309 13.85 8.90 7.24
C SER A 309 13.03 8.73 5.95
N TYR A 310 13.55 9.32 4.86
CA TYR A 310 12.91 9.32 3.54
C TYR A 310 11.46 9.80 3.55
N THR A 311 11.17 10.90 4.27
CA THR A 311 9.86 11.53 4.29
C THR A 311 9.89 12.88 3.59
N ASP A 312 8.74 13.25 3.02
CA ASP A 312 8.52 14.55 2.40
C ASP A 312 7.24 15.17 2.97
N PRO A 313 7.35 15.91 4.08
CA PRO A 313 6.21 16.50 4.76
C PRO A 313 5.43 17.52 3.91
N ALA A 314 5.99 18.01 2.81
CA ALA A 314 5.32 18.94 1.90
C ALA A 314 4.41 18.22 0.89
N GLY A 315 4.63 16.93 0.65
CA GLY A 315 3.81 16.12 -0.25
C GLY A 315 2.40 15.81 0.30
N PRO A 316 1.46 15.38 -0.56
CA PRO A 316 0.14 14.90 -0.13
C PRO A 316 0.28 13.77 0.91
N ASP A 317 -0.69 13.62 1.80
CA ASP A 317 -0.63 12.62 2.87
C ASP A 317 -0.91 11.21 2.35
N ALA A 318 0.15 10.53 1.91
CA ALA A 318 0.04 9.20 1.32
C ALA A 318 -0.54 8.19 2.32
N SER A 319 -0.22 8.30 3.62
CA SER A 319 -0.74 7.39 4.65
C SER A 319 -2.25 7.52 4.80
N VAL A 320 -2.78 8.75 4.83
CA VAL A 320 -4.23 8.99 4.91
C VAL A 320 -4.95 8.50 3.67
N GLU A 321 -4.40 8.77 2.49
CA GLU A 321 -4.99 8.35 1.23
C GLU A 321 -4.94 6.82 1.03
N LEU A 322 -3.90 6.16 1.53
CA LEU A 322 -3.86 4.69 1.62
C LEU A 322 -4.96 4.14 2.50
N VAL A 323 -5.13 4.69 3.71
CA VAL A 323 -6.18 4.26 4.64
C VAL A 323 -7.57 4.46 4.03
N ARG A 324 -7.82 5.62 3.41
CA ARG A 324 -9.06 5.85 2.66
C ARG A 324 -9.28 4.77 1.60
N PHE A 325 -8.27 4.57 0.76
CA PHE A 325 -8.36 3.64 -0.36
C PHE A 325 -8.66 2.23 0.15
N PHE A 326 -7.92 1.75 1.14
CA PHE A 326 -8.09 0.44 1.75
C PHE A 326 -9.47 0.25 2.39
N LEU A 327 -9.90 1.18 3.24
CA LEU A 327 -11.18 1.04 3.93
C LEU A 327 -12.38 1.14 2.96
N SER A 328 -12.25 1.86 1.84
CA SER A 328 -13.27 1.86 0.79
C SER A 328 -13.41 0.51 0.06
N HIS A 329 -12.41 -0.37 0.15
CA HIS A 329 -12.39 -1.69 -0.49
C HIS A 329 -12.78 -2.85 0.42
N ARG A 330 -13.02 -2.61 1.71
CA ARG A 330 -13.33 -3.64 2.71
C ARG A 330 -14.47 -4.61 2.32
N ASP A 331 -15.45 -4.16 1.53
CA ASP A 331 -16.61 -4.98 1.18
C ASP A 331 -16.38 -5.94 -0.01
N ARG A 332 -15.19 -5.96 -0.63
CA ARG A 332 -14.92 -6.77 -1.84
C ARG A 332 -15.14 -8.27 -1.65
N HIS A 333 -14.69 -8.86 -0.54
CA HIS A 333 -14.82 -10.31 -0.31
C HIS A 333 -16.24 -10.75 0.09
N ARG A 334 -17.08 -9.84 0.60
CA ARG A 334 -18.47 -10.16 0.98
C ARG A 334 -19.38 -10.42 -0.21
N ALA A 335 -19.07 -9.85 -1.37
CA ALA A 335 -19.85 -10.04 -2.59
C ALA A 335 -19.56 -11.38 -3.30
N GLY A 336 -18.32 -11.90 -3.22
CA GLY A 336 -17.92 -13.14 -3.89
C GLY A 336 -18.54 -14.42 -3.31
N HIS A 337 -18.88 -14.41 -2.02
CA HIS A 337 -19.45 -15.59 -1.33
C HIS A 337 -20.98 -15.73 -1.43
N ARG A 338 -21.69 -14.68 -1.90
CA ARG A 338 -23.15 -14.74 -2.11
C ARG A 338 -23.55 -15.29 -3.50
N GLY A 339 -22.60 -15.45 -4.41
CA GLY A 339 -22.85 -15.95 -5.78
C GLY A 339 -22.55 -17.44 -6.01
N ALA A 340 -21.99 -18.15 -5.03
CA ALA A 340 -21.65 -19.57 -5.14
C ALA A 340 -22.70 -20.51 -4.49
N GLY A 341 -23.84 -19.96 -4.10
CA GLY A 341 -24.92 -20.67 -3.43
C GLY A 341 -26.29 -20.21 -3.91
N SER A 342 -26.56 -20.40 -5.19
CA SER A 342 -27.93 -20.40 -5.75
C SER A 342 -27.99 -21.37 -6.92
#